data_AF-A0A1W9J9Q9-F1
#
_entry.id   AF-A0A1W9J9Q9-F1
#
_cell.length_a   1.000
_cell.length_b   1.000
_cell.length_c   1.000
_cell.angle_alpha   90.00
_cell.angle_beta   90.00
_cell.angle_gamma   90.00
#
_symmetry.space_group_name_H-M   'P 1'
#
loop_
_entity.id
_entity.type
_entity.pdbx_description
1 polymer ?
#
loop_
_entity_poly.entity_id
_entity_poly.type
_entity_poly.pdbx_seq_one_letter_code
_entity_poly.pdbx_strand_id
1 'polypeptide(L)'
;MTPDELLKEGYALARPCVHLTRHGSDYCGVWGGMGVVPLRDARFRHWLSVACRVVPGEHGLTGCISVYTNQEDRATGLVLVNRQATLPPIPDGIKLYAQPATSFPPLDAIFRYGSAAVQTWLRANQWQPEWGYSPQFRDHPITALCASAYQERLDLKGRAIDAVLGGWPMPWRVGDWEERPDRQLLLWTWQNSPPWIELWHDRGQLRVIQREAE
;
A
#
# COMPACT_ATOMS: atom_id res chain seq x y z
N MET A 1 23.33 -16.85 4.89
CA MET A 1 22.20 -16.02 5.31
C MET A 1 21.85 -16.43 6.71
N THR A 2 21.90 -15.50 7.65
CA THR A 2 21.40 -15.65 9.01
C THR A 2 20.08 -14.88 9.17
N PRO A 3 19.32 -15.08 10.26
CA PRO A 3 18.12 -14.29 10.53
C PRO A 3 18.41 -12.77 10.57
N ASP A 4 19.52 -12.36 11.18
CA ASP A 4 19.90 -10.94 11.31
C ASP A 4 20.32 -10.33 9.97
N GLU A 5 21.02 -11.09 9.12
CA GLU A 5 21.37 -10.66 7.77
C GLU A 5 20.10 -10.42 6.94
N LEU A 6 19.12 -11.32 7.01
CA LEU A 6 17.85 -11.17 6.30
C LEU A 6 17.05 -9.97 6.85
N LEU A 7 17.06 -9.76 8.16
CA LEU A 7 16.38 -8.62 8.78
C LEU A 7 17.00 -7.29 8.32
N LYS A 8 18.33 -7.25 8.21
CA LYS A 8 19.05 -6.09 7.66
C LYS A 8 18.68 -5.82 6.19
N GLU A 9 18.53 -6.86 5.38
CA GLU A 9 18.01 -6.72 4.00
C GLU A 9 16.61 -6.10 3.99
N GLY A 10 15.73 -6.54 4.89
CA GLY A 10 14.40 -5.96 5.06
C GLY A 10 14.44 -4.45 5.38
N TYR A 11 15.34 -4.03 6.28
CA TYR A 11 15.52 -2.60 6.58
C TYR A 11 16.10 -1.81 5.40
N ALA A 12 17.05 -2.39 4.66
CA ALA A 12 17.64 -1.76 3.49
C ALA A 12 16.61 -1.58 2.35
N LEU A 13 15.65 -2.49 2.26
CA LEU A 13 14.54 -2.44 1.31
C LEU A 13 13.32 -1.66 1.82
N ALA A 14 13.35 -1.14 3.04
CA ALA A 14 12.20 -0.41 3.58
C ALA A 14 11.90 0.85 2.74
N ARG A 15 10.62 1.10 2.47
CA ARG A 15 10.18 2.20 1.61
C ARG A 15 9.51 3.32 2.39
N PRO A 16 9.69 4.59 1.98
CA PRO A 16 8.88 5.68 2.52
C PRO A 16 7.39 5.39 2.32
N CYS A 17 6.60 5.63 3.36
CA CYS A 17 5.15 5.63 3.28
C CYS A 17 4.58 6.79 4.11
N VAL A 18 3.29 7.04 3.98
CA VAL A 18 2.57 8.00 4.83
C VAL A 18 1.33 7.32 5.38
N HIS A 19 1.18 7.33 6.70
CA HIS A 19 -0.07 6.93 7.33
C HIS A 19 -1.05 8.09 7.33
N LEU A 20 -2.30 7.80 7.01
CA LEU A 20 -3.40 8.75 7.09
C LEU A 20 -4.24 8.43 8.32
N THR A 21 -4.34 9.41 9.23
CA THR A 21 -5.03 9.26 10.51
C THR A 21 -6.02 10.41 10.74
N ARG A 22 -6.97 10.24 11.66
CA ARG A 22 -7.97 11.29 12.00
C ARG A 22 -7.42 12.43 12.84
N HIS A 23 -6.20 12.31 13.35
CA HIS A 23 -5.60 13.26 14.28
C HIS A 23 -4.21 13.66 13.81
N GLY A 24 -3.98 14.97 13.69
CA GLY A 24 -2.69 15.52 13.30
C GLY A 24 -2.81 16.99 12.93
N SER A 25 -1.74 17.51 12.33
CA SER A 25 -1.64 18.90 11.91
C SER A 25 -1.53 19.08 10.40
N ASP A 26 -0.96 18.11 9.67
CA ASP A 26 -0.82 18.16 8.21
C ASP A 26 -2.04 17.56 7.50
N TYR A 27 -3.11 18.36 7.37
CA TYR A 27 -4.34 17.95 6.69
C TYR A 27 -4.08 17.65 5.20
N CYS A 28 -4.28 16.40 4.80
CA CYS A 28 -3.87 15.92 3.49
C CYS A 28 -4.86 14.97 2.80
N GLY A 29 -5.97 14.59 3.45
CA GLY A 29 -6.98 13.78 2.80
C GLY A 29 -8.37 13.90 3.40
N VAL A 30 -9.36 13.38 2.69
CA VAL A 30 -10.77 13.34 3.09
C VAL A 30 -11.30 11.94 2.85
N TRP A 31 -11.77 11.29 3.91
CA TRP A 31 -12.42 9.99 3.85
C TRP A 31 -13.94 10.14 3.68
N GLY A 32 -14.49 9.43 2.69
CA GLY A 32 -15.91 9.43 2.35
C GLY A 32 -16.42 10.78 1.84
N GLY A 33 -17.75 10.86 1.74
CA GLY A 33 -18.45 12.03 1.21
C GLY A 33 -18.56 12.04 -0.31
N MET A 34 -18.70 13.23 -0.89
CA MET A 34 -18.74 13.40 -2.35
C MET A 34 -17.37 13.31 -3.04
N GLY A 35 -16.29 13.40 -2.27
CA GLY A 35 -14.92 13.54 -2.77
C GLY A 35 -14.58 14.96 -3.21
N VAL A 36 -13.28 15.27 -3.22
CA VAL A 36 -12.74 16.59 -3.61
C VAL A 36 -12.81 16.81 -5.12
N VAL A 37 -12.65 15.74 -5.90
CA VAL A 37 -12.89 15.73 -7.34
C VAL A 37 -14.14 14.90 -7.59
N PRO A 38 -15.34 15.52 -7.59
CA PRO A 38 -16.60 14.78 -7.47
C PRO A 38 -16.94 13.99 -8.74
N LEU A 39 -17.42 12.75 -8.55
CA LEU A 39 -18.05 11.94 -9.57
C LEU A 39 -19.57 11.91 -9.35
N ARG A 40 -20.34 12.32 -10.36
CA ARG A 40 -21.82 12.28 -10.31
C ARG A 40 -22.36 11.03 -10.98
N ASP A 41 -21.94 9.87 -10.49
CA ASP A 41 -22.39 8.57 -10.96
C ASP A 41 -22.68 7.66 -9.76
N ALA A 42 -23.94 7.29 -9.58
CA ALA A 42 -24.41 6.52 -8.42
C ALA A 42 -23.81 5.10 -8.36
N ARG A 43 -23.24 4.59 -9.46
CA ARG A 43 -22.54 3.30 -9.49
C ARG A 43 -21.22 3.36 -8.73
N PHE A 44 -20.69 4.55 -8.49
CA PHE A 44 -19.39 4.73 -7.89
C PHE A 44 -19.51 5.32 -6.49
N ARG A 45 -18.92 4.64 -5.52
CA ARG A 45 -18.81 5.12 -4.15
C ARG A 45 -17.46 5.79 -3.94
N HIS A 46 -17.45 7.02 -3.44
CA HIS A 46 -16.22 7.68 -3.01
C HIS A 46 -15.69 7.06 -1.73
N TRP A 47 -14.37 6.92 -1.64
CA TRP A 47 -13.69 6.44 -0.44
C TRP A 47 -12.71 7.43 0.13
N LEU A 48 -11.84 7.97 -0.72
CA LEU A 48 -10.72 8.76 -0.23
C LEU A 48 -10.30 9.80 -1.26
N SER A 49 -10.14 11.04 -0.82
CA SER A 49 -9.44 12.06 -1.58
C SER A 49 -8.13 12.40 -0.90
N VAL A 50 -7.05 12.58 -1.64
CA VAL A 50 -5.71 12.87 -1.09
C VAL A 50 -5.02 13.93 -1.91
N ALA A 51 -4.33 14.85 -1.24
CA ALA A 51 -3.44 15.78 -1.90
C ALA A 51 -2.18 15.06 -2.39
N CYS A 52 -1.84 15.20 -3.67
CA CYS A 52 -0.72 14.46 -4.27
C CYS A 52 0.64 14.81 -3.66
N ARG A 53 0.77 15.96 -2.97
CA ARG A 53 2.01 16.40 -2.31
C ARG A 53 2.51 15.43 -1.23
N VAL A 54 1.62 14.64 -0.63
CA VAL A 54 1.96 13.70 0.45
C VAL A 54 2.11 12.26 -0.04
N VAL A 55 1.87 11.99 -1.33
CA VAL A 55 2.06 10.66 -1.90
C VAL A 55 3.55 10.45 -2.15
N PRO A 56 4.18 9.41 -1.57
CA PRO A 56 5.62 9.18 -1.76
C PRO A 56 5.97 8.70 -3.18
N GLY A 57 7.17 9.08 -3.64
CA GLY A 57 7.77 8.61 -4.90
C GLY A 57 7.52 9.53 -6.10
N GLU A 58 8.04 9.13 -7.26
CA GLU A 58 7.96 9.90 -8.50
C GLU A 58 6.78 9.43 -9.35
N HIS A 59 5.62 10.06 -9.17
CA HIS A 59 4.39 9.71 -9.89
C HIS A 59 3.87 10.85 -10.79
N GLY A 60 4.50 12.03 -10.77
CA GLY A 60 4.10 13.19 -11.60
C GLY A 60 2.69 13.74 -11.33
N LEU A 61 2.05 13.32 -10.23
CA LEU A 61 0.71 13.77 -9.84
C LEU A 61 0.81 15.06 -9.03
N THR A 62 -0.12 15.98 -9.29
CA THR A 62 -0.27 17.26 -8.58
C THR A 62 -1.74 17.48 -8.23
N GLY A 63 -2.04 18.45 -7.37
CA GLY A 63 -3.40 18.72 -6.91
C GLY A 63 -3.96 17.61 -6.04
N CYS A 64 -5.17 17.12 -6.34
CA CYS A 64 -5.82 16.05 -5.58
C CYS A 64 -6.22 14.87 -6.47
N ILE A 65 -6.14 13.68 -5.88
CA ILE A 65 -6.79 12.47 -6.39
C ILE A 65 -8.03 12.15 -5.55
N SER A 66 -9.08 11.63 -6.18
CA SER A 66 -10.26 11.08 -5.52
C SER A 66 -10.51 9.67 -6.03
N VAL A 67 -10.52 8.70 -5.11
CA VAL A 67 -10.64 7.27 -5.37
C VAL A 67 -12.08 6.82 -5.14
N TYR A 68 -12.61 6.11 -6.12
CA TYR A 68 -13.96 5.58 -6.15
C TYR A 68 -13.94 4.09 -6.44
N THR A 69 -14.87 3.34 -5.86
CA THR A 69 -15.09 1.92 -6.18
C THR A 69 -16.38 1.73 -6.96
N ASN A 70 -16.37 0.80 -7.92
CA ASN A 70 -17.57 0.39 -8.63
C ASN A 70 -18.43 -0.52 -7.73
N GLN A 71 -19.64 -0.08 -7.43
CA GLN A 71 -20.58 -0.83 -6.58
C GLN A 71 -21.27 -1.99 -7.32
N GLU A 72 -21.23 -2.01 -8.65
CA GLU A 72 -21.83 -3.06 -9.47
C GLU A 72 -20.94 -4.31 -9.50
N ASP A 73 -19.65 -4.16 -9.86
CA ASP A 73 -18.73 -5.30 -9.99
C ASP A 73 -17.96 -5.63 -8.70
N ARG A 74 -17.86 -4.68 -7.76
CA ARG A 74 -17.16 -4.81 -6.47
C ARG A 74 -15.70 -5.30 -6.57
N ALA A 75 -15.09 -5.13 -7.73
CA ALA A 75 -13.72 -5.55 -8.01
C ALA A 75 -12.87 -4.38 -8.53
N THR A 76 -13.51 -3.42 -9.20
CA THR A 76 -12.84 -2.30 -9.85
C THR A 76 -13.23 -0.97 -9.24
N GLY A 77 -12.62 0.09 -9.75
CA GLY A 77 -12.96 1.44 -9.39
C GLY A 77 -12.42 2.44 -10.39
N LEU A 78 -12.52 3.70 -10.02
CA LEU A 78 -12.05 4.80 -10.83
C LEU A 78 -11.32 5.81 -9.93
N VAL A 79 -10.31 6.46 -10.50
CA VAL A 79 -9.66 7.59 -9.85
C VAL A 79 -9.84 8.83 -10.70
N LEU A 80 -10.26 9.91 -10.06
CA LEU A 80 -10.31 11.23 -10.67
C LEU A 80 -9.12 12.03 -10.19
N VAL A 81 -8.42 12.67 -11.13
CA VAL A 81 -7.25 13.51 -10.84
C VAL A 81 -7.57 14.93 -11.28
N ASN A 82 -7.43 15.89 -10.37
CA ASN A 82 -7.49 17.31 -10.69
C ASN A 82 -6.22 17.99 -10.19
N ARG A 83 -5.38 18.43 -11.13
CA ARG A 83 -4.05 18.99 -10.88
C ARG A 83 -4.07 20.33 -10.14
N GLN A 84 -5.21 21.01 -10.15
CA GLN A 84 -5.42 22.32 -9.55
C GLN A 84 -6.29 22.25 -8.30
N ALA A 85 -6.89 21.10 -8.00
CA ALA A 85 -7.74 20.94 -6.82
C ALA A 85 -6.94 21.02 -5.53
N THR A 86 -7.50 21.72 -4.56
CA THR A 86 -7.04 21.78 -3.16
C THR A 86 -8.10 21.18 -2.25
N LEU A 87 -7.67 20.61 -1.11
CA LEU A 87 -8.60 20.12 -0.12
C LEU A 87 -9.42 21.27 0.48
N PRO A 88 -10.75 21.12 0.61
CA PRO A 88 -11.57 22.16 1.23
C PRO A 88 -11.28 22.26 2.74
N PRO A 89 -11.35 23.47 3.33
CA PRO A 89 -11.11 23.66 4.76
C PRO A 89 -12.16 22.98 5.63
N ILE A 90 -13.38 22.81 5.13
CA ILE A 90 -14.49 22.10 5.76
C ILE A 90 -15.00 21.09 4.72
N PRO A 91 -14.50 19.85 4.71
CA PRO A 91 -14.97 18.83 3.78
C PRO A 91 -16.33 18.26 4.21
N ASP A 92 -17.11 17.83 3.24
CA ASP A 92 -18.21 16.87 3.43
C ASP A 92 -17.60 15.48 3.56
N GLY A 93 -16.97 15.17 4.70
CA GLY A 93 -16.23 13.93 4.94
C GLY A 93 -15.31 14.03 6.16
N ILE A 94 -14.55 12.97 6.45
CA ILE A 94 -13.64 12.95 7.60
C ILE A 94 -12.26 13.44 7.17
N LYS A 95 -11.74 14.47 7.83
CA LYS A 95 -10.36 14.94 7.61
C LYS A 95 -9.35 13.87 8.01
N LEU A 96 -8.36 13.67 7.16
CA LEU A 96 -7.20 12.84 7.42
C LEU A 96 -5.91 13.67 7.37
N TYR A 97 -4.97 13.29 8.22
CA TYR A 97 -3.71 13.98 8.43
C TYR A 97 -2.54 13.04 8.10
N ALA A 98 -1.50 13.60 7.49
CA ALA A 98 -0.32 12.85 7.10
C ALA A 98 0.58 12.60 8.31
N GLN A 99 1.04 11.37 8.43
CA GLN A 99 2.10 10.98 9.36
C GLN A 99 3.17 10.22 8.57
N PRO A 100 4.33 10.83 8.28
CA PRO A 100 5.43 10.15 7.61
C PRO A 100 5.83 8.88 8.37
N ALA A 101 6.05 7.81 7.62
CA ALA A 101 6.37 6.50 8.16
C ALA A 101 7.28 5.72 7.19
N THR A 102 7.58 4.48 7.55
CA THR A 102 8.33 3.56 6.70
C THR A 102 7.61 2.22 6.64
N SER A 103 7.44 1.73 5.42
CA SER A 103 6.88 0.41 5.13
C SER A 103 8.02 -0.60 5.09
N PHE A 104 7.98 -1.57 5.99
CA PHE A 104 8.89 -2.70 5.98
C PHE A 104 8.38 -3.73 4.95
N PRO A 105 9.25 -4.32 4.12
CA PRO A 105 8.84 -5.26 3.07
C PRO A 105 8.32 -6.59 3.65
N PRO A 106 7.34 -7.23 3.01
CA PRO A 106 7.10 -8.65 3.22
C PRO A 106 8.26 -9.49 2.70
N LEU A 107 8.31 -10.75 3.10
CA LEU A 107 9.32 -11.70 2.64
C LEU A 107 9.32 -11.86 1.11
N ASP A 108 8.16 -11.78 0.44
CA ASP A 108 8.06 -11.79 -1.02
C ASP A 108 8.91 -10.68 -1.68
N ALA A 109 8.88 -9.47 -1.11
CA ALA A 109 9.67 -8.36 -1.59
C ALA A 109 11.17 -8.56 -1.29
N ILE A 110 11.52 -9.10 -0.12
CA ILE A 110 12.91 -9.43 0.21
C ILE A 110 13.46 -10.51 -0.74
N PHE A 111 12.66 -11.52 -1.07
CA PHE A 111 13.08 -12.59 -1.98
C PHE A 111 13.31 -12.04 -3.38
N ARG A 112 12.39 -11.18 -3.87
CA ARG A 112 12.45 -10.59 -5.21
C ARG A 112 13.55 -9.53 -5.37
N TYR A 113 13.71 -8.64 -4.40
CA TYR A 113 14.56 -7.45 -4.52
C TYR A 113 15.81 -7.47 -3.63
N GLY A 114 15.97 -8.51 -2.80
CA GLY A 114 17.11 -8.66 -1.92
C GLY A 114 18.44 -8.76 -2.65
N SER A 115 19.52 -8.47 -1.93
CA SER A 115 20.88 -8.44 -2.47
C SER A 115 21.34 -9.77 -3.07
N ALA A 116 22.52 -9.77 -3.70
CA ALA A 116 23.15 -11.00 -4.20
C ALA A 116 23.33 -12.09 -3.13
N ALA A 117 23.43 -11.71 -1.85
CA ALA A 117 23.47 -12.66 -0.74
C ALA A 117 22.13 -13.38 -0.56
N VAL A 118 21.01 -12.64 -0.65
CA VAL A 118 19.66 -13.22 -0.66
C VAL A 118 19.49 -14.16 -1.86
N GLN A 119 19.90 -13.72 -3.06
CA GLN A 119 19.81 -14.55 -4.26
C GLN A 119 20.62 -15.85 -4.15
N THR A 120 21.80 -15.80 -3.53
CA THR A 120 22.63 -16.98 -3.31
C THR A 120 22.00 -17.94 -2.29
N TRP A 121 21.41 -17.40 -1.22
CA TRP A 121 20.68 -18.18 -0.23
C TRP A 121 19.41 -18.84 -0.78
N LEU A 122 18.63 -18.14 -1.61
CA LEU A 122 17.47 -18.72 -2.29
C LEU A 122 17.89 -19.88 -3.19
N ARG A 123 18.95 -19.71 -4.01
CA ARG A 123 19.48 -20.79 -4.86
C ARG A 123 19.96 -22.00 -4.07
N ALA A 124 20.63 -21.78 -2.93
CA ALA A 124 21.06 -22.87 -2.04
C ALA A 124 19.87 -23.67 -1.49
N ASN A 125 18.72 -23.01 -1.32
CA ASN A 125 17.44 -23.62 -0.95
C ASN A 125 16.62 -24.15 -2.14
N GLN A 126 17.19 -24.17 -3.35
CA GLN A 126 16.50 -24.55 -4.59
C GLN A 126 15.23 -23.72 -4.84
N TRP A 127 15.26 -22.44 -4.45
CA TRP A 127 14.13 -21.53 -4.53
C TRP A 127 14.36 -20.44 -5.58
N GLN A 128 13.27 -19.98 -6.20
CA GLN A 128 13.29 -18.88 -7.16
C GLN A 128 12.63 -17.63 -6.55
N PRO A 129 13.18 -16.43 -6.75
CA PRO A 129 12.58 -15.18 -6.26
C PRO A 129 11.12 -14.99 -6.69
N GLU A 130 10.76 -15.44 -7.88
CA GLU A 130 9.45 -15.27 -8.50
C GLU A 130 8.36 -16.13 -7.86
N TRP A 131 8.74 -17.18 -7.12
CA TRP A 131 7.79 -18.03 -6.39
C TRP A 131 7.25 -17.35 -5.13
N GLY A 132 7.89 -16.26 -4.69
CA GLY A 132 7.54 -15.56 -3.46
C GLY A 132 7.87 -16.37 -2.22
N TYR A 133 7.41 -15.90 -1.06
CA TYR A 133 7.51 -16.65 0.19
C TYR A 133 6.27 -17.52 0.37
N SER A 134 6.48 -18.79 0.72
CA SER A 134 5.38 -19.72 0.98
C SER A 134 5.74 -20.75 2.05
N PRO A 135 4.75 -21.49 2.58
CA PRO A 135 4.98 -22.59 3.52
C PRO A 135 5.84 -23.74 2.97
N GLN A 136 6.18 -23.75 1.67
CA GLN A 136 7.03 -24.78 1.07
C GLN A 136 8.52 -24.38 1.08
N PHE A 137 8.86 -23.14 1.46
CA PHE A 137 10.24 -22.69 1.59
C PHE A 137 10.92 -23.32 2.80
N ARG A 138 11.98 -24.10 2.61
CA ARG A 138 12.52 -25.01 3.63
C ARG A 138 13.17 -24.33 4.85
N ASP A 139 13.70 -23.12 4.68
CA ASP A 139 14.52 -22.44 5.69
C ASP A 139 13.72 -21.43 6.52
N HIS A 140 12.59 -21.90 7.07
CA HIS A 140 11.70 -21.11 7.93
C HIS A 140 12.36 -20.49 9.17
N PRO A 141 13.35 -21.13 9.85
CA PRO A 141 14.00 -20.51 10.99
C PRO A 141 14.69 -19.18 10.66
N ILE A 142 15.23 -19.04 9.45
CA ILE A 142 15.86 -17.79 8.99
C ILE A 142 14.81 -16.72 8.66
N THR A 143 13.65 -17.11 8.13
CA THR A 143 12.58 -16.16 7.77
C THR A 143 11.74 -15.70 8.95
N ALA A 144 11.71 -16.46 10.05
CA ALA A 144 10.85 -16.21 11.21
C ALA A 144 11.03 -14.80 11.81
N LEU A 145 12.28 -14.35 11.97
CA LEU A 145 12.57 -13.02 12.54
C LEU A 145 12.04 -11.89 11.62
N CYS A 146 12.23 -12.02 10.32
CA CYS A 146 11.70 -11.06 9.34
C CYS A 146 10.17 -11.08 9.28
N ALA A 147 9.56 -12.27 9.31
CA ALA A 147 8.12 -12.41 9.34
C ALA A 147 7.51 -11.76 10.60
N SER A 148 8.12 -11.95 11.76
CA SER A 148 7.73 -11.29 13.01
C SER A 148 7.90 -9.77 12.92
N ALA A 149 9.04 -9.29 12.42
CA ALA A 149 9.30 -7.86 12.25
C ALA A 149 8.33 -7.17 11.27
N TYR A 150 7.91 -7.89 10.22
CA TYR A 150 6.87 -7.45 9.29
C TYR A 150 5.50 -7.44 9.98
N GLN A 151 5.14 -8.52 10.68
CA GLN A 151 3.89 -8.64 11.42
C GLN A 151 3.74 -7.59 12.51
N GLU A 152 4.77 -7.27 13.31
CA GLU A 152 4.71 -6.21 14.33
C GLU A 152 4.45 -4.82 13.73
N ARG A 153 4.88 -4.60 12.48
CA ARG A 153 4.68 -3.34 11.75
C ARG A 153 3.35 -3.30 11.00
N LEU A 154 2.79 -4.47 10.68
CA LEU A 154 1.43 -4.60 10.19
C LEU A 154 0.39 -4.68 11.32
N ASP A 155 0.74 -5.23 12.48
CA ASP A 155 -0.15 -5.39 13.63
C ASP A 155 -0.25 -4.05 14.35
N LEU A 156 -0.90 -3.13 13.67
CA LEU A 156 -1.23 -1.81 14.12
C LEU A 156 -2.47 -1.86 15.04
N LYS A 157 -2.81 -3.00 15.67
CA LYS A 157 -3.88 -3.09 16.68
C LYS A 157 -3.70 -1.99 17.71
N GLY A 158 -4.56 -0.96 17.61
CA GLY A 158 -4.53 0.24 18.44
C GLY A 158 -4.13 1.55 17.74
N ARG A 159 -3.65 1.53 16.50
CA ARG A 159 -3.34 2.74 15.73
C ARG A 159 -4.55 3.14 14.87
N ALA A 160 -5.00 4.38 15.04
CA ALA A 160 -6.09 4.98 14.27
C ALA A 160 -5.62 5.38 12.85
N ILE A 161 -5.22 4.39 12.04
CA ILE A 161 -4.80 4.55 10.64
C ILE A 161 -5.95 4.12 9.74
N ASP A 162 -6.43 5.05 8.92
CA ASP A 162 -7.53 4.81 7.98
C ASP A 162 -7.01 4.37 6.60
N ALA A 163 -5.84 4.86 6.18
CA ALA A 163 -5.19 4.50 4.91
C ALA A 163 -3.66 4.71 4.95
N VAL A 164 -2.97 4.11 3.98
CA VAL A 164 -1.52 4.26 3.80
C VAL A 164 -1.22 4.68 2.37
N LEU A 165 -0.30 5.64 2.20
CA LEU A 165 0.20 6.10 0.91
C LEU A 165 1.60 5.54 0.67
N GLY A 166 1.85 5.03 -0.54
CA GLY A 166 3.13 4.44 -0.92
C GLY A 166 3.46 3.15 -0.16
N GLY A 167 4.75 2.90 0.01
CA GLY A 167 5.26 1.73 0.69
C GLY A 167 5.26 0.45 -0.15
N TRP A 168 5.28 -0.68 0.54
CA TRP A 168 5.09 -2.01 -0.02
C TRP A 168 3.61 -2.37 -0.01
N PRO A 169 3.08 -3.05 -1.06
CA PRO A 169 1.73 -3.60 -1.04
C PRO A 169 1.54 -4.62 0.09
N MET A 170 0.30 -5.04 0.31
CA MET A 170 0.00 -6.12 1.24
C MET A 170 -0.07 -7.43 0.45
N PRO A 171 0.63 -8.51 0.85
CA PRO A 171 0.47 -9.82 0.23
C PRO A 171 -0.82 -10.45 0.74
N TRP A 172 -1.97 -10.01 0.21
CA TRP A 172 -3.30 -10.41 0.69
C TRP A 172 -3.52 -11.93 0.68
N ARG A 173 -2.89 -12.62 -0.26
CA ARG A 173 -2.83 -14.09 -0.34
C ARG A 173 -1.41 -14.54 -0.63
N VAL A 174 -1.13 -15.80 -0.30
CA VAL A 174 0.10 -16.47 -0.74
C VAL A 174 0.17 -16.40 -2.27
N GLY A 175 1.26 -15.84 -2.81
CA GLY A 175 1.44 -15.67 -4.26
C GLY A 175 0.71 -14.47 -4.89
N ASP A 176 -0.07 -13.69 -4.13
CA ASP A 176 -0.74 -12.46 -4.60
C ASP A 176 0.18 -11.22 -4.52
N TRP A 177 1.50 -11.46 -4.51
CA TRP A 177 2.49 -10.39 -4.59
C TRP A 177 2.71 -9.96 -6.04
N GLU A 178 1.79 -9.16 -6.54
CA GLU A 178 1.80 -8.69 -7.93
C GLU A 178 2.72 -7.50 -8.20
N GLU A 179 3.53 -7.06 -7.23
CA GLU A 179 4.39 -5.90 -7.46
C GLU A 179 5.43 -6.19 -8.53
N ARG A 180 5.42 -5.35 -9.57
CA ARG A 180 6.36 -5.36 -10.68
C ARG A 180 7.10 -4.03 -10.72
N PRO A 181 8.31 -3.96 -11.30
CA PRO A 181 9.09 -2.71 -11.37
C PRO A 181 8.33 -1.53 -12.02
N ASP A 182 7.36 -1.81 -12.88
CA ASP A 182 6.51 -0.85 -13.61
C ASP A 182 5.17 -0.54 -12.91
N ARG A 183 4.94 -1.12 -11.73
CA ARG A 183 3.70 -1.00 -10.96
C ARG A 183 3.97 -0.61 -9.52
N GLN A 184 3.61 0.63 -9.17
CA GLN A 184 3.80 1.20 -7.84
C GLN A 184 2.46 1.33 -7.12
N LEU A 185 2.40 0.89 -5.86
CA LEU A 185 1.26 1.19 -4.99
C LEU A 185 1.33 2.66 -4.58
N LEU A 186 0.26 3.41 -4.85
CA LEU A 186 0.15 4.79 -4.42
C LEU A 186 -0.62 4.92 -3.12
N LEU A 187 -1.64 4.09 -2.92
CA LEU A 187 -2.54 4.17 -1.78
C LEU A 187 -3.19 2.81 -1.53
N TRP A 188 -3.45 2.51 -0.26
CA TRP A 188 -4.39 1.47 0.12
C TRP A 188 -5.13 1.78 1.43
N THR A 189 -6.35 1.28 1.56
CA THR A 189 -7.16 1.42 2.78
C THR A 189 -6.86 0.32 3.80
N TRP A 190 -6.97 0.63 5.10
CA TRP A 190 -6.46 -0.24 6.15
C TRP A 190 -7.46 -1.32 6.66
N GLN A 191 -6.90 -2.32 7.35
CA GLN A 191 -7.44 -3.63 7.74
C GLN A 191 -8.86 -3.68 8.34
N ASN A 192 -9.34 -2.64 9.01
CA ASN A 192 -10.61 -2.68 9.76
C ASN A 192 -11.84 -2.22 8.96
N SER A 193 -11.73 -2.12 7.63
CA SER A 193 -12.86 -1.74 6.79
C SER A 193 -12.78 -2.41 5.42
N PRO A 194 -13.14 -3.71 5.29
CA PRO A 194 -13.45 -4.23 3.96
C PRO A 194 -14.61 -3.42 3.34
N PRO A 195 -14.60 -3.23 2.00
CA PRO A 195 -13.54 -3.66 1.10
C PRO A 195 -12.24 -2.85 1.26
N TRP A 196 -11.10 -3.53 1.11
CA TRP A 196 -9.81 -2.87 0.97
C TRP A 196 -9.63 -2.36 -0.44
N ILE A 197 -9.12 -1.14 -0.57
CA ILE A 197 -9.02 -0.45 -1.84
C ILE A 197 -7.57 -0.15 -2.06
N GLU A 198 -7.08 -0.49 -3.24
CA GLU A 198 -5.73 -0.18 -3.66
C GLU A 198 -5.78 0.76 -4.88
N LEU A 199 -4.95 1.78 -4.86
CA LEU A 199 -4.66 2.61 -6.02
C LEU A 199 -3.22 2.32 -6.48
N TRP A 200 -3.10 1.93 -7.73
CA TRP A 200 -1.84 1.61 -8.37
C TRP A 200 -1.52 2.61 -9.48
N HIS A 201 -0.25 2.94 -9.62
CA HIS A 201 0.32 3.51 -10.84
C HIS A 201 0.98 2.38 -11.62
N ASP A 202 0.43 2.07 -12.80
CA ASP A 202 0.83 0.95 -13.66
C ASP A 202 1.08 1.48 -15.08
N ARG A 203 2.36 1.56 -15.49
CA ARG A 203 2.78 2.03 -16.83
C ARG A 203 2.15 3.37 -17.27
N GLY A 204 2.09 4.34 -16.35
CA GLY A 204 1.51 5.66 -16.63
C GLY A 204 -0.02 5.72 -16.54
N GLN A 205 -0.68 4.61 -16.20
CA GLN A 205 -2.12 4.57 -15.93
C GLN A 205 -2.37 4.36 -14.44
N LEU A 206 -3.49 4.90 -13.96
CA LEU A 206 -3.93 4.65 -12.60
C LEU A 206 -5.00 3.57 -12.59
N ARG A 207 -4.92 2.65 -11.63
CA ARG A 207 -5.86 1.53 -11.48
C ARG A 207 -6.33 1.40 -10.04
N VAL A 208 -7.63 1.23 -9.87
CA VAL A 208 -8.25 0.97 -8.57
C VAL A 208 -8.66 -0.49 -8.50
N ILE A 209 -8.26 -1.16 -7.44
CA ILE A 209 -8.65 -2.54 -7.13
C ILE A 209 -9.43 -2.54 -5.82
N GLN A 210 -10.56 -3.23 -5.82
CA GLN A 210 -11.34 -3.51 -4.62
C GLN A 210 -11.11 -4.97 -4.21
N ARG A 211 -10.75 -5.17 -2.95
CA ARG A 211 -10.51 -6.48 -2.34
C ARG A 211 -11.51 -6.70 -1.22
N GLU A 212 -12.29 -7.77 -1.30
CA GLU A 212 -13.25 -8.14 -0.27
C GLU A 212 -12.59 -8.99 0.84
N ALA A 213 -13.17 -8.94 2.04
CA ALA A 213 -12.86 -9.95 3.07
C ALA A 213 -13.41 -11.30 2.61
N GLU A 214 -12.57 -12.34 2.63
CA GLU A 214 -13.00 -13.73 2.43
C GLU A 214 -13.76 -14.29 3.63
#